data_AF-A0A3M1XYV9-F1
#
_entry.id   AF-A0A3M1XYV9-F1
#
_cell.length_a   1.000
_cell.length_b   1.000
_cell.length_c   1.000
_cell.angle_alpha   90.00
_cell.angle_beta   90.00
_cell.angle_gamma   90.00
#
_symmetry.space_group_name_H-M   'P 1'
#
loop_
_entity.id
_entity.type
_entity.pdbx_description
1 polymer ?
#
loop_
_entity_poly.entity_id
_entity_poly.type
_entity_poly.pdbx_seq_one_letter_code
_entity_poly.pdbx_strand_id
1 'polypeptide(L)'
;MKKKFPQYLSAPYQVLWMEVDEMAVFFTLLIFVYIFTSWITFFLMIIGTYLYSVTKKKYPRGFLKHCLYFLGFIDMKGYPTFFEKEFLE
;
A
#
# COMPACT_ATOMS: atom_id res chain seq x y z
N MET A 1 -2.91 35.30 -13.65
CA MET A 1 -2.20 35.08 -12.36
C MET A 1 -1.78 33.62 -12.26
N LYS A 2 -0.49 33.31 -12.12
CA LYS A 2 -0.03 31.94 -11.84
C LYS A 2 -0.26 31.64 -10.36
N LYS A 3 -1.27 30.82 -10.04
CA LYS A 3 -1.46 30.29 -8.68
C LYS A 3 -0.32 29.34 -8.36
N LYS A 4 0.41 29.59 -7.27
CA LYS A 4 1.44 28.66 -6.76
C LYS A 4 0.70 27.50 -6.09
N PHE A 5 0.71 26.33 -6.71
CA PHE A 5 0.17 25.11 -6.10
C PHE A 5 1.28 24.45 -5.28
N PRO A 6 1.02 24.04 -4.02
CA PRO A 6 2.01 23.36 -3.19
C PRO A 6 2.38 22.00 -3.81
N GLN A 7 3.64 21.87 -4.22
CA GLN A 7 4.16 20.69 -4.93
C GLN A 7 4.08 19.39 -4.11
N TYR A 8 4.01 19.47 -2.78
CA TYR A 8 4.06 18.33 -1.87
C TYR A 8 2.70 17.91 -1.31
N LEU A 9 1.59 18.53 -1.74
CA LEU A 9 0.26 18.17 -1.22
C LEU A 9 -0.12 16.71 -1.54
N SER A 10 0.41 16.17 -2.63
CA SER A 10 0.21 14.80 -3.10
C SER A 10 1.43 13.88 -2.87
N ALA A 11 2.43 14.34 -2.12
CA ALA A 11 3.59 13.52 -1.81
C ALA A 11 3.20 12.46 -0.76
N PRO A 12 3.50 11.17 -0.99
CA PRO A 12 3.21 10.13 0.00
C PRO A 12 4.05 10.35 1.26
N TYR A 13 3.51 9.96 2.40
CA TYR A 13 4.30 9.88 3.63
C TYR A 13 5.39 8.83 3.45
N GLN A 14 6.64 9.26 3.58
CA GLN A 14 7.83 8.43 3.44
C GLN A 14 8.66 8.57 4.70
N VAL A 15 9.09 7.44 5.26
CA VAL A 15 10.02 7.38 6.38
C VAL A 15 11.31 6.76 5.88
N LEU A 16 12.41 7.52 5.95
CA LEU A 16 13.69 7.16 5.33
C LEU A 16 13.53 6.97 3.81
N TRP A 17 13.55 5.73 3.34
CA TRP A 17 13.35 5.34 1.94
C TRP A 17 12.06 4.54 1.70
N MET A 18 11.29 4.23 2.74
CA MET A 18 10.09 3.41 2.65
C MET A 18 8.84 4.28 2.72
N GLU A 19 7.90 4.07 1.80
CA GLU A 19 6.55 4.63 1.94
C GLU A 19 5.73 3.82 2.94
N VAL A 20 4.64 4.41 3.46
CA VAL A 20 3.76 3.78 4.48
C VAL A 20 3.30 2.36 4.09
N ASP A 21 2.97 2.13 2.83
CA ASP A 21 2.54 0.80 2.35
C ASP A 21 3.64 -0.27 2.52
N GLU A 22 4.90 0.10 2.27
CA GLU A 22 6.05 -0.82 2.46
C GLU A 22 6.32 -1.08 3.94
N MET A 23 6.13 -0.06 4.78
CA MET A 23 6.23 -0.21 6.23
C MET A 23 5.15 -1.14 6.78
N ALA A 24 3.91 -1.02 6.29
CA ALA A 24 2.81 -1.88 6.71
C ALA A 24 3.10 -3.35 6.43
N VAL A 25 3.62 -3.67 5.23
CA VAL A 25 4.04 -5.02 4.86
C VAL A 25 5.18 -5.51 5.75
N PHE A 26 6.20 -4.66 5.97
CA PHE A 26 7.34 -5.00 6.84
C PHE A 26 6.88 -5.34 8.27
N PHE A 27 6.06 -4.49 8.89
CA PHE A 27 5.57 -4.72 10.25
C PHE A 27 4.68 -5.96 10.34
N THR A 28 3.84 -6.21 9.33
CA THR A 28 3.02 -7.42 9.27
C THR A 28 3.89 -8.67 9.26
N LEU A 29 4.91 -8.71 8.39
CA LEU A 29 5.86 -9.83 8.33
C LEU A 29 6.68 -9.97 9.62
N LEU A 30 7.06 -8.86 10.24
CA LEU A 30 7.76 -8.86 11.53
C LEU A 30 6.91 -9.51 12.63
N ILE A 31 5.60 -9.23 12.68
CA ILE A 31 4.67 -9.89 13.61
C ILE A 31 4.67 -11.41 13.37
N PHE A 32 4.62 -11.85 12.10
CA PHE A 32 4.72 -13.27 11.76
C PHE A 32 6.02 -13.91 12.24
N VAL A 33 7.16 -13.23 12.10
CA VAL A 33 8.44 -13.71 12.63
C VAL A 33 8.39 -13.92 14.14
N TYR A 34 7.79 -12.98 14.88
CA TYR A 34 7.65 -13.10 16.34
C TYR A 34 6.74 -14.24 16.76
N ILE A 35 5.65 -14.50 16.04
CA ILE A 35 4.71 -15.60 16.37
C ILE A 35 5.38 -16.96 16.14
N PHE A 36 6.02 -17.16 14.99
CA PHE A 36 6.54 -18.47 14.61
C PHE A 36 7.98 -18.73 15.08
N THR A 37 8.74 -17.67 15.45
CA THR A 37 10.12 -17.72 15.95
C THR A 37 11.03 -18.66 15.14
N SER A 38 10.84 -18.68 13.82
CA SER A 38 11.58 -19.57 12.92
C SER A 38 12.54 -18.78 12.03
N TRP A 39 13.72 -19.33 11.79
CA TRP A 39 14.68 -18.78 10.82
C TRP A 39 14.06 -18.65 9.42
N ILE A 40 13.16 -19.57 9.05
CA ILE A 40 12.45 -19.54 7.76
C ILE A 40 11.60 -18.27 7.65
N THR A 41 10.86 -17.92 8.72
CA THR A 41 10.03 -16.72 8.72
C THR A 41 10.85 -15.43 8.64
N PHE A 42 12.07 -15.43 9.21
CA PHE A 42 12.97 -14.29 9.10
C PHE A 42 13.46 -14.07 7.66
N PHE A 43 13.86 -15.14 6.97
CA PHE A 43 14.18 -15.05 5.54
C PHE A 43 12.98 -14.62 4.70
N LEU A 44 11.79 -15.16 5.01
CA LEU A 44 10.54 -14.76 4.36
C LEU A 44 10.25 -13.27 4.54
N MET A 45 10.50 -12.70 5.72
CA MET A 45 10.33 -11.26 5.98
C MET A 45 11.23 -10.42 5.07
N ILE A 46 12.53 -10.74 4.99
CA ILE A 46 13.49 -10.01 4.16
C ILE A 46 13.11 -10.11 2.68
N ILE A 47 12.87 -11.34 2.21
CA ILE A 47 12.53 -11.61 0.80
C ILE A 47 11.19 -10.98 0.45
N GLY A 48 10.18 -11.11 1.31
CA GLY A 48 8.84 -10.58 1.11
C GLY A 48 8.83 -9.06 1.03
N THR A 49 9.53 -8.37 1.94
CA THR A 49 9.63 -6.90 1.93
C THR A 49 10.39 -6.42 0.68
N TYR A 50 11.48 -7.09 0.30
CA TYR A 50 12.24 -6.76 -0.89
C TYR A 50 11.42 -6.94 -2.18
N LEU A 51 10.78 -8.10 -2.35
CA LEU A 51 9.93 -8.40 -3.50
C LEU A 51 8.77 -7.42 -3.61
N TYR A 52 8.15 -7.05 -2.48
CA TYR A 52 7.09 -6.07 -2.46
C TYR A 52 7.58 -4.69 -2.92
N SER A 53 8.71 -4.20 -2.40
CA SER A 53 9.29 -2.91 -2.81
C SER A 53 9.66 -2.88 -4.30
N VAL A 54 10.24 -3.97 -4.84
CA VAL A 54 10.55 -4.09 -6.28
C VAL A 54 9.29 -4.13 -7.14
N THR A 55 8.26 -4.85 -6.70
CA THR A 55 7.02 -5.02 -7.46
C THR A 55 6.22 -3.72 -7.49
N LYS A 56 6.12 -3.05 -6.34
CA LYS A 56 5.42 -1.77 -6.20
C LYS A 56 6.00 -0.68 -7.10
N LYS A 57 7.31 -0.67 -7.36
CA LYS A 57 7.93 0.29 -8.31
C LYS A 57 7.35 0.20 -9.73
N LYS A 58 6.70 -0.91 -10.11
CA LYS A 58 6.04 -1.09 -11.40
C LYS A 58 4.59 -0.58 -11.43
N TYR A 59 4.00 -0.29 -10.27
CA TYR A 59 2.60 0.08 -10.12
C TYR A 59 2.43 1.54 -9.66
N PRO A 60 1.27 2.16 -9.94
CA PRO A 60 0.97 3.49 -9.44
C PRO A 60 0.89 3.52 -7.91
N ARG A 61 1.06 4.72 -7.36
CA ARG A 61 1.06 4.98 -5.92
C ARG A 61 -0.24 4.50 -5.26
N GLY A 62 -0.14 3.97 -4.03
CA GLY A 62 -1.30 3.47 -3.29
C GLY A 62 -1.87 2.16 -3.84
N PHE A 63 -1.03 1.35 -4.52
CA PHE A 63 -1.40 0.04 -5.07
C PHE A 63 -2.14 -0.84 -4.06
N LEU A 64 -1.68 -0.89 -2.80
CA LEU A 64 -2.32 -1.69 -1.75
C LEU A 64 -3.77 -1.25 -1.50
N LYS A 65 -4.02 0.07 -1.42
CA LYS A 65 -5.38 0.61 -1.24
C LYS A 65 -6.27 0.29 -2.43
N HIS A 66 -5.72 0.33 -3.65
CA HIS A 66 -6.48 -0.02 -4.85
C HIS A 66 -6.80 -1.52 -4.87
N CYS A 67 -5.86 -2.39 -4.49
CA CYS A 67 -6.12 -3.82 -4.35
C CYS A 67 -7.23 -4.09 -3.33
N LEU A 68 -7.18 -3.44 -2.17
CA LEU A 68 -8.21 -3.58 -1.14
C LEU A 68 -9.57 -3.06 -1.60
N TYR A 69 -9.60 -1.98 -2.37
CA TYR A 69 -10.81 -1.46 -3.00
C TYR A 69 -11.38 -2.42 -4.05
N PHE A 70 -10.54 -2.98 -4.93
CA PHE A 70 -10.95 -4.01 -5.90
C PHE A 70 -11.50 -5.27 -5.24
N LEU A 71 -10.95 -5.63 -4.08
CA LEU A 71 -11.42 -6.77 -3.29
C LEU A 71 -12.68 -6.45 -2.45
N GLY A 72 -13.08 -5.18 -2.36
CA GLY A 72 -14.23 -4.74 -1.55
C GLY A 72 -13.96 -4.60 -0.05
N PHE A 73 -12.69 -4.59 0.38
CA PHE A 73 -12.34 -4.43 1.80
C PHE A 73 -12.30 -2.96 2.26
N ILE A 74 -12.18 -2.02 1.33
CA ILE A 74 -12.14 -0.59 1.62
C ILE A 74 -13.05 0.15 0.64
N ASP A 75 -13.98 0.93 1.17
CA ASP A 75 -14.77 1.87 0.39
C ASP A 75 -14.10 3.24 0.35
N MET A 76 -13.99 3.82 -0.85
CA MET A 76 -13.53 5.19 -1.01
C MET A 76 -14.72 6.13 -0.86
N LYS A 77 -14.73 6.95 0.19
CA LYS A 77 -15.84 7.86 0.48
C LYS A 77 -16.11 8.79 -0.72
N GLY A 78 -17.34 8.76 -1.23
CA GLY A 78 -17.76 9.56 -2.39
C GLY A 78 -17.47 8.93 -3.75
N TYR A 79 -16.97 7.70 -3.78
CA TYR A 79 -16.86 6.88 -4.99
C TYR A 79 -17.82 5.69 -4.90
N PRO A 80 -18.38 5.24 -6.03
CA PRO A 80 -19.17 4.01 -6.06
C PRO A 80 -18.31 2.82 -5.63
N THR A 81 -18.91 1.76 -5.13
CA THR A 81 -18.14 0.55 -4.79
C THR A 81 -17.69 -0.17 -6.07
N PHE A 82 -16.60 -0.95 -6.02
CA PHE A 82 -16.11 -1.66 -7.22
C PHE A 82 -17.16 -2.61 -7.85
N PHE A 83 -18.13 -3.08 -7.06
CA PHE A 83 -19.17 -4.00 -7.50
C PHE A 83 -20.42 -3.31 -8.05
N GLU A 84 -20.55 -1.99 -7.89
CA GLU A 84 -21.64 -1.22 -8.49
C GLU A 84 -21.44 -1.11 -10.01
N LYS A 85 -22.29 -1.82 -10.75
CA LYS A 85 -22.26 -1.84 -12.23
C LYS A 85 -23.23 -0.86 -12.86
N GLU A 86 -24.19 -0.36 -12.10
CA GLU A 86 -25.25 0.52 -12.59
C GLU A 86 -25.08 1.90 -11.98
N PHE A 87 -24.87 2.88 -12.84
CA PHE A 87 -24.86 4.29 -12.49
C PHE A 87 -26.19 4.90 -12.93
N LEU A 88 -26.99 5.37 -11.98
CA LEU A 88 -28.22 6.11 -12.24
C LEU A 88 -27.91 7.60 -12.10
N GLU A 89 -27.93 8.33 -13.21
CA GLU A 89 -27.84 9.81 -13.28
C GLU A 89 -29.17 10.49 -12.98
#